data_AF-A0A7V3UX33-F1
#
_entry.id   AF-A0A7V3UX33-F1
#
_cell.length_a   1.000
_cell.length_b   1.000
_cell.length_c   1.000
_cell.angle_alpha   90.00
_cell.angle_beta   90.00
_cell.angle_gamma   90.00
#
_symmetry.space_group_name_H-M   'P 1'
#
loop_
_entity.id
_entity.type
_entity.pdbx_description
1 polymer ?
#
loop_
_entity_poly.entity_id
_entity_poly.type
_entity_poly.pdbx_seq_one_letter_code
_entity_poly.pdbx_strand_id
1 'polypeptide(L)'
;MARNRFSRIEQGSLHVAWTGVSGLLLTLGLLLAACLPRTGSNPADAPEPARKAEIEADWMVQEAARLSAQPPRTTAEDAAGACDGFKDGTWGFHTSLDPEPWWQVDLQQALPIDRVVVYNRCDAASRADRLTIRLSTDGQTWTTAYQHSGPTFCGYTDGKPLVVPLNGAVARYVRCSLPGPAFLHLDEVEVYATDNPQVNVALRKPADQSSLSQWSRPAHQDQPEDLPLQDLIARGRKLVA
;
A
#
# COMPACT_ATOMS: atom_id res chain seq x y z
N MET A 1 42.27 -8.36 -46.12
CA MET A 1 41.06 -8.07 -46.92
C MET A 1 40.10 -7.28 -46.06
N ALA A 2 40.06 -5.96 -46.25
CA ALA A 2 39.17 -5.06 -45.52
C ALA A 2 38.70 -3.96 -46.48
N ARG A 3 37.37 -3.80 -46.60
CA ARG A 3 36.60 -2.57 -46.86
C ARG A 3 35.29 -2.89 -47.58
N ASN A 4 34.19 -2.40 -47.00
CA ASN A 4 33.02 -1.80 -47.66
C ASN A 4 32.15 -1.25 -46.51
N ARG A 5 32.15 0.05 -46.19
CA ARG A 5 31.68 1.23 -46.93
C ARG A 5 30.20 1.10 -47.30
N PHE A 6 29.32 1.60 -46.42
CA PHE A 6 27.96 2.02 -46.78
C PHE A 6 27.78 3.49 -46.45
N SER A 7 27.30 4.20 -47.47
CA SER A 7 27.17 5.64 -47.62
C SER A 7 25.85 6.17 -47.05
N ARG A 8 25.95 7.35 -46.44
CA ARG A 8 24.86 8.30 -46.17
C ARG A 8 24.28 8.83 -47.50
N ILE A 9 22.95 8.90 -47.63
CA ILE A 9 22.26 9.87 -48.50
C ILE A 9 21.11 10.49 -47.72
N GLU A 10 21.03 11.81 -47.85
CA GLU A 10 20.12 12.76 -47.23
C GLU A 10 18.83 13.02 -48.04
N GLN A 11 17.81 13.47 -47.30
CA GLN A 11 16.80 14.48 -47.62
C GLN A 11 15.65 14.19 -48.61
N GLY A 12 14.45 14.56 -48.14
CA GLY A 12 13.22 14.69 -48.92
C GLY A 12 12.05 15.14 -48.05
N SER A 13 12.03 16.41 -47.63
CA SER A 13 10.85 17.05 -47.05
C SER A 13 9.77 17.23 -48.11
N LEU A 14 8.56 16.75 -47.85
CA LEU A 14 7.34 17.21 -48.52
C LEU A 14 6.31 17.59 -47.47
N HIS A 15 6.05 18.89 -47.39
CA HIS A 15 4.89 19.47 -46.72
C HIS A 15 3.62 18.98 -47.44
N VAL A 16 2.72 18.33 -46.70
CA VAL A 16 1.32 18.20 -47.10
C VAL A 16 0.49 18.91 -46.03
N ALA A 17 -0.20 19.95 -46.48
CA ALA A 17 -1.09 20.77 -45.70
C ALA A 17 -2.28 19.95 -45.19
N TRP A 18 -2.47 19.93 -43.87
CA TRP A 18 -3.71 19.48 -43.25
C TRP A 18 -4.67 20.67 -43.16
N THR A 19 -5.63 20.71 -44.06
CA THR A 19 -6.86 21.51 -43.90
C THR A 19 -7.81 20.71 -43.02
N GLY A 20 -8.24 21.31 -41.90
CA GLY A 20 -9.01 20.63 -40.87
C GLY A 20 -10.49 20.49 -41.21
N VAL A 21 -11.15 19.55 -40.53
CA VAL A 21 -12.59 19.63 -40.17
C VAL A 21 -12.79 18.86 -38.86
N SER A 22 -13.27 19.59 -37.86
CA SER A 22 -14.19 19.20 -36.79
C SER A 22 -13.85 18.08 -35.80
N GLY A 23 -13.53 18.53 -34.58
CA GLY A 23 -14.51 18.49 -33.50
C GLY A 23 -14.90 17.12 -32.94
N LEU A 24 -14.21 16.70 -31.89
CA LEU A 24 -14.86 16.05 -30.75
C LEU A 24 -14.10 16.42 -29.48
N LEU A 25 -14.50 17.54 -28.87
CA LEU A 25 -14.24 17.80 -27.47
C LEU A 25 -14.98 16.70 -26.69
N LEU A 26 -14.26 15.66 -26.29
CA LEU A 26 -14.71 14.78 -25.19
C LEU A 26 -14.69 15.64 -23.93
N THR A 27 -15.76 16.38 -23.70
CA THR A 27 -16.08 16.92 -22.39
C THR A 27 -16.29 15.72 -21.49
N LEU A 28 -15.29 15.44 -20.64
CA LEU A 28 -15.48 14.61 -19.46
C LEU A 28 -16.55 15.32 -18.63
N GLY A 29 -17.80 14.87 -18.77
CA GLY A 29 -18.90 15.37 -17.97
C GLY A 29 -18.69 14.90 -16.54
N LEU A 30 -17.92 15.65 -15.76
CA LEU A 30 -18.11 15.70 -14.32
C LEU A 30 -19.50 16.29 -14.11
N LEU A 31 -20.50 15.41 -14.05
CA LEU A 31 -21.75 15.73 -13.39
C LEU A 31 -21.41 15.92 -11.91
N LEU A 32 -21.10 17.16 -11.55
CA LEU A 32 -21.35 17.68 -10.20
C LEU A 32 -22.81 17.33 -9.90
N ALA A 33 -23.01 16.26 -9.12
CA ALA A 33 -24.27 16.02 -8.46
C ALA A 33 -24.54 17.28 -7.64
N ALA A 34 -25.52 18.06 -8.08
CA ALA A 34 -25.97 19.22 -7.33
C ALA A 34 -26.40 18.71 -5.95
N CYS A 35 -25.61 19.03 -4.93
CA CYS A 35 -26.03 18.96 -3.54
C CYS A 35 -27.17 19.97 -3.35
N LEU A 36 -28.39 19.58 -3.73
CA LEU A 36 -29.58 20.23 -3.24
C LEU A 36 -29.75 19.84 -1.77
N PRO A 37 -30.13 20.79 -0.89
CA PRO A 37 -30.28 20.51 0.53
C PRO A 37 -31.36 19.45 0.73
N ARG A 38 -31.01 18.36 1.41
CA ARG A 38 -31.95 17.32 1.85
C ARG A 38 -32.98 17.96 2.78
N THR A 39 -34.17 18.25 2.27
CA THR A 39 -35.35 18.37 3.13
C THR A 39 -35.54 17.02 3.81
N GLY A 40 -35.71 16.99 5.13
CA GLY A 40 -35.78 15.76 5.94
C GLY A 40 -37.02 14.88 5.72
N SER A 41 -37.58 14.86 4.51
CA SER A 41 -38.67 13.97 4.09
C SER A 41 -38.13 12.60 3.67
N ASN A 42 -38.89 11.55 3.95
CA ASN A 42 -38.54 10.20 3.52
C ASN A 42 -38.54 10.16 1.97
N PRO A 43 -37.50 9.65 1.29
CA PRO A 43 -37.45 9.64 -0.18
C PRO A 43 -38.60 8.84 -0.83
N ALA A 44 -39.25 7.95 -0.07
CA ALA A 44 -40.49 7.30 -0.46
C ALA A 44 -41.67 8.27 -0.74
N ASP A 45 -41.66 9.45 -0.11
CA ASP A 45 -42.71 10.47 -0.19
C ASP A 45 -42.57 11.40 -1.42
N ALA A 46 -41.51 11.22 -2.23
CA ALA A 46 -41.28 12.01 -3.43
C ALA A 46 -42.32 11.69 -4.53
N PRO A 47 -42.74 12.69 -5.33
CA PRO A 47 -43.58 12.46 -6.51
C PRO A 47 -42.95 11.43 -7.46
N GLU A 48 -43.77 10.59 -8.09
CA GLU A 48 -43.33 9.44 -8.92
C GLU A 48 -42.14 9.72 -9.88
N PRO A 49 -42.10 10.82 -10.66
CA PRO A 49 -40.96 11.10 -11.54
C PRO A 49 -39.66 11.40 -10.77
N ALA A 50 -39.73 12.01 -9.59
CA ALA A 50 -38.56 12.27 -8.75
C ALA A 50 -38.05 10.99 -8.09
N ARG A 51 -38.95 10.14 -7.59
CA ARG A 51 -38.60 8.83 -7.00
C ARG A 51 -37.90 7.92 -8.01
N LYS A 52 -38.39 7.89 -9.25
CA LYS A 52 -37.77 7.11 -10.34
C LYS A 52 -36.35 7.58 -10.66
N ALA A 53 -36.13 8.90 -10.71
CA ALA A 53 -34.80 9.46 -10.96
C ALA A 53 -33.81 9.16 -9.81
N GLU A 54 -34.28 9.16 -8.55
CA GLU A 54 -33.46 8.78 -7.40
C GLU A 54 -33.09 7.30 -7.39
N ILE A 55 -34.02 6.41 -7.76
CA ILE A 55 -33.77 4.98 -7.92
C ILE A 55 -32.74 4.73 -9.03
N GLU A 56 -32.86 5.43 -10.16
CA GLU A 56 -31.93 5.32 -11.27
C GLU A 56 -30.53 5.85 -10.91
N ALA A 57 -30.44 6.98 -10.19
CA ALA A 57 -29.19 7.48 -9.66
C ALA A 57 -28.55 6.51 -8.65
N ASP A 58 -29.35 5.88 -7.79
CA ASP A 58 -28.86 4.87 -6.86
C ASP A 58 -28.36 3.62 -7.59
N TRP A 59 -29.09 3.14 -8.61
CA TRP A 59 -28.63 2.04 -9.47
C TRP A 59 -27.32 2.35 -10.16
N MET A 60 -27.11 3.57 -10.65
CA MET A 60 -25.84 3.97 -11.26
C MET A 60 -24.68 3.95 -10.26
N VAL A 61 -24.91 4.35 -9.00
CA VAL A 61 -23.90 4.24 -7.93
C VAL A 61 -23.60 2.78 -7.61
N GLN A 62 -24.64 1.93 -7.50
CA GLN A 62 -24.45 0.51 -7.24
C GLN A 62 -23.72 -0.19 -8.40
N GLU A 63 -24.06 0.15 -9.63
CA GLU A 63 -23.43 -0.43 -10.82
C GLU A 63 -21.97 0.05 -10.96
N ALA A 64 -21.70 1.33 -10.71
CA ALA A 64 -20.34 1.85 -10.65
C ALA A 64 -19.51 1.13 -9.56
N ALA A 65 -20.09 0.85 -8.39
CA ALA A 65 -19.42 0.09 -7.34
C ALA A 65 -19.18 -1.38 -7.76
N ARG A 66 -20.18 -2.05 -8.36
CA ARG A 66 -20.06 -3.45 -8.85
C ARG A 66 -19.05 -3.60 -9.97
N LEU A 67 -18.97 -2.61 -10.86
CA LEU A 67 -18.05 -2.58 -12.00
C LEU A 67 -16.70 -1.95 -11.65
N SER A 68 -16.54 -1.37 -10.46
CA SER A 68 -15.23 -0.88 -10.02
C SER A 68 -14.30 -2.06 -9.78
N ALA A 69 -13.35 -2.26 -10.70
CA ALA A 69 -12.17 -3.02 -10.37
C ALA A 69 -11.40 -2.19 -9.33
N GLN A 70 -11.20 -2.74 -8.13
CA GLN A 70 -10.24 -2.13 -7.21
C GLN A 70 -8.91 -1.99 -7.96
N PRO A 71 -8.23 -0.83 -7.86
CA PRO A 71 -6.92 -0.67 -8.49
C PRO A 71 -6.00 -1.80 -8.02
N PRO A 72 -5.07 -2.26 -8.86
CA PRO A 72 -4.10 -3.25 -8.43
C PRO A 72 -3.37 -2.71 -7.19
N ARG A 73 -3.30 -3.55 -6.13
CA ARG A 73 -2.61 -3.21 -4.89
C ARG A 73 -1.19 -2.77 -5.20
N THR A 74 -0.70 -1.82 -4.42
CA THR A 74 0.68 -1.35 -4.46
C THR A 74 1.52 -2.02 -3.38
N THR A 75 2.83 -2.07 -3.57
CA THR A 75 3.78 -2.57 -2.56
C THR A 75 3.68 -1.78 -1.26
N ALA A 76 3.44 -0.48 -1.33
CA ALA A 76 3.29 0.38 -0.17
C ALA A 76 2.04 0.04 0.67
N GLU A 77 0.92 -0.30 0.03
CA GLU A 77 -0.32 -0.67 0.74
C GLU A 77 -0.20 -2.00 1.50
N ASP A 78 0.53 -2.98 0.95
CA ASP A 78 0.84 -4.24 1.63
C ASP A 78 1.89 -4.03 2.73
N ALA A 79 2.97 -3.29 2.42
CA ALA A 79 4.07 -3.03 3.35
C ALA A 79 3.60 -2.27 4.60
N ALA A 80 2.61 -1.39 4.48
CA ALA A 80 2.06 -0.65 5.61
C ALA A 80 1.51 -1.57 6.72
N GLY A 81 1.11 -2.81 6.38
CA GLY A 81 0.56 -3.76 7.35
C GLY A 81 1.61 -4.28 8.34
N ALA A 82 2.91 -4.12 8.05
CA ALA A 82 3.97 -4.47 9.01
C ALA A 82 4.24 -3.35 10.05
N CYS A 83 3.50 -2.25 10.00
CA CYS A 83 3.63 -1.15 10.96
C CYS A 83 2.28 -0.51 11.28
N ASP A 84 1.19 -1.27 11.20
CA ASP A 84 -0.16 -0.76 11.42
C ASP A 84 -0.62 -0.86 12.89
N GLY A 85 0.17 -1.54 13.73
CA GLY A 85 -0.09 -1.78 15.14
C GLY A 85 -0.83 -3.09 15.43
N PHE A 86 -1.29 -3.80 14.41
CA PHE A 86 -2.03 -5.05 14.52
C PHE A 86 -1.06 -6.24 14.51
N LYS A 87 -1.21 -7.12 15.51
CA LYS A 87 -0.40 -8.32 15.67
C LYS A 87 -1.34 -9.49 15.90
N ASP A 88 -1.27 -10.50 15.05
CA ASP A 88 -2.08 -11.72 15.18
C ASP A 88 -1.26 -13.00 14.96
N GLY A 89 0.06 -12.87 14.80
CA GLY A 89 0.97 -13.98 14.53
C GLY A 89 0.95 -14.47 13.08
N THR A 90 0.19 -13.79 12.21
CA THR A 90 0.19 -14.03 10.76
C THR A 90 1.19 -13.09 10.07
N TRP A 91 0.84 -12.49 8.93
CA TRP A 91 1.70 -11.53 8.23
C TRP A 91 1.00 -10.19 8.02
N GLY A 92 1.68 -9.10 8.37
CA GLY A 92 1.31 -7.75 7.99
C GLY A 92 1.55 -7.46 6.51
N PHE A 93 2.56 -8.11 5.91
CA PHE A 93 2.90 -7.98 4.50
C PHE A 93 3.51 -9.27 3.93
N HIS A 94 3.58 -9.41 2.61
CA HIS A 94 4.18 -10.60 1.99
C HIS A 94 4.79 -10.34 0.60
N THR A 95 6.11 -10.52 0.47
CA THR A 95 6.79 -10.43 -0.83
C THR A 95 6.59 -11.69 -1.67
N SER A 96 6.79 -11.60 -2.99
CA SER A 96 6.99 -12.78 -3.83
C SER A 96 8.34 -13.46 -3.53
N LEU A 97 8.65 -14.51 -4.30
CA LEU A 97 9.99 -15.10 -4.30
C LEU A 97 10.95 -14.15 -5.00
N ASP A 98 11.68 -13.37 -4.21
CA ASP A 98 12.63 -12.38 -4.74
C ASP A 98 14.08 -12.84 -4.48
N PRO A 99 15.05 -12.42 -5.30
CA PRO A 99 16.46 -12.72 -5.08
C PRO A 99 17.03 -12.17 -3.77
N GLU A 100 16.51 -11.06 -3.27
CA GLU A 100 16.84 -10.44 -1.97
C GLU A 100 15.62 -9.63 -1.50
N PRO A 101 14.58 -10.28 -0.93
CA PRO A 101 13.35 -9.59 -0.57
C PRO A 101 13.60 -8.62 0.58
N TRP A 102 12.89 -7.50 0.57
CA TRP A 102 13.02 -6.47 1.60
C TRP A 102 11.68 -5.80 1.91
N TRP A 103 11.58 -5.32 3.14
CA TRP A 103 10.57 -4.39 3.63
C TRP A 103 11.29 -3.21 4.29
N GLN A 104 10.74 -2.00 4.12
CA GLN A 104 11.35 -0.78 4.62
C GLN A 104 10.30 0.18 5.13
N VAL A 105 10.58 0.82 6.26
CA VAL A 105 9.81 1.98 6.76
C VAL A 105 10.64 3.26 6.64
N ASP A 106 9.98 4.35 6.24
CA ASP A 106 10.47 5.72 6.32
C ASP A 106 9.91 6.41 7.57
N LEU A 107 10.76 6.61 8.58
CA LEU A 107 10.41 7.30 9.82
C LEU A 107 10.17 8.81 9.62
N GLN A 108 10.35 9.32 8.40
CA GLN A 108 10.21 10.70 7.93
C GLN A 108 11.26 11.68 8.46
N GLN A 109 11.94 11.34 9.55
CA GLN A 109 13.05 12.08 10.12
C GLN A 109 14.13 11.14 10.64
N ALA A 110 15.38 11.58 10.61
CA ALA A 110 16.49 10.83 11.18
C ALA A 110 16.49 10.98 12.71
N LEU A 111 16.45 9.87 13.43
CA LEU A 111 16.37 9.82 14.89
C LEU A 111 17.38 8.82 15.46
N PRO A 112 17.90 9.04 16.68
CA PRO A 112 18.61 8.01 17.43
C PRO A 112 17.63 6.90 17.83
N ILE A 113 17.90 5.67 17.41
CA ILE A 113 17.04 4.52 17.64
C ILE A 113 17.54 3.71 18.84
N ASP A 114 16.65 3.45 19.79
CA ASP A 114 16.88 2.57 20.93
C ASP A 114 16.91 1.11 20.50
N ARG A 115 15.83 0.65 19.87
CA ARG A 115 15.66 -0.74 19.43
C ARG A 115 14.67 -0.88 18.28
N VAL A 116 14.79 -1.99 17.57
CA VAL A 116 13.77 -2.52 16.67
C VAL A 116 13.20 -3.80 17.28
N VAL A 117 11.88 -3.98 17.21
CA VAL A 117 11.19 -5.19 17.67
C VAL A 117 10.46 -5.79 16.49
N VAL A 118 10.75 -7.05 16.19
CA VAL A 118 10.19 -7.78 15.03
C VAL A 118 9.31 -8.92 15.52
N TYR A 119 8.03 -8.87 15.14
CA TYR A 119 7.07 -9.94 15.33
C TYR A 119 7.02 -10.76 14.04
N ASN A 120 7.32 -12.05 14.14
CA ASN A 120 7.35 -12.95 12.98
C ASN A 120 6.03 -13.69 12.80
N ARG A 121 5.82 -14.16 11.57
CA ARG A 121 4.77 -15.13 11.22
C ARG A 121 5.11 -16.50 11.79
N CYS A 122 4.25 -17.05 12.66
CA CYS A 122 4.60 -18.25 13.45
C CYS A 122 4.44 -19.59 12.73
N ASP A 123 3.52 -19.70 11.76
CA ASP A 123 3.27 -20.93 10.99
C ASP A 123 4.33 -21.20 9.90
N ALA A 124 5.22 -20.24 9.63
CA ALA A 124 6.34 -20.36 8.68
C ALA A 124 7.61 -19.64 9.17
N ALA A 125 7.86 -19.64 10.48
CA ALA A 125 8.84 -18.78 11.14
C ALA A 125 10.28 -18.91 10.61
N SER A 126 10.69 -20.12 10.19
CA SER A 126 12.06 -20.38 9.71
C SER A 126 12.47 -19.59 8.48
N ARG A 127 11.51 -19.00 7.74
CA ARG A 127 11.81 -18.11 6.62
C ARG A 127 12.58 -16.85 7.05
N ALA A 128 12.44 -16.43 8.31
CA ALA A 128 13.15 -15.29 8.88
C ALA A 128 14.50 -15.63 9.53
N ASP A 129 14.98 -16.88 9.45
CA ASP A 129 16.21 -17.34 10.14
C ASP A 129 17.50 -16.62 9.68
N ARG A 130 17.44 -15.89 8.57
CA ARG A 130 18.57 -15.10 8.03
C ARG A 130 18.25 -13.61 7.94
N LEU A 131 17.29 -13.13 8.74
CA LEU A 131 16.85 -11.73 8.72
C LEU A 131 18.03 -10.79 8.97
N THR A 132 18.14 -9.77 8.14
CA THR A 132 19.09 -8.67 8.28
C THR A 132 18.32 -7.37 8.50
N ILE A 133 18.76 -6.56 9.46
CA ILE A 133 18.25 -5.19 9.66
C ILE A 133 19.35 -4.20 9.25
N ARG A 134 19.00 -3.30 8.32
CA ARG A 134 19.86 -2.23 7.85
C ARG A 134 19.24 -0.87 8.17
N LEU A 135 20.11 0.10 8.45
CA LEU A 135 19.75 1.46 8.76
C LEU A 135 20.29 2.41 7.71
N SER A 136 19.57 3.49 7.45
CA SER A 136 20.01 4.57 6.56
C SER A 136 19.42 5.91 6.99
N THR A 137 20.15 6.99 6.78
CA THR A 137 19.65 8.37 6.96
C THR A 137 19.15 8.99 5.65
N ASP A 138 19.59 8.48 4.50
CA ASP A 138 19.36 9.06 3.16
C ASP A 138 18.58 8.13 2.21
N GLY A 139 18.36 6.87 2.59
CA GLY A 139 17.72 5.83 1.79
C GLY A 139 18.63 5.22 0.71
N GLN A 140 19.88 5.66 0.62
CA GLN A 140 20.84 5.30 -0.43
C GLN A 140 22.03 4.54 0.16
N THR A 141 22.58 5.05 1.26
CA THR A 141 23.71 4.47 1.98
C THR A 141 23.19 3.67 3.16
N TRP A 142 23.52 2.38 3.21
CA TRP A 142 22.98 1.46 4.20
C TRP A 142 24.09 0.87 5.07
N THR A 143 23.84 0.80 6.37
CA THR A 143 24.70 0.08 7.32
C THR A 143 23.94 -1.10 7.91
N THR A 144 24.55 -2.28 7.91
CA THR A 144 23.99 -3.46 8.60
C THR A 144 24.10 -3.25 10.10
N ALA A 145 22.96 -3.17 10.77
CA ALA A 145 22.88 -3.02 12.21
C ALA A 145 22.69 -4.36 12.93
N TYR A 146 22.07 -5.34 12.25
CA TYR A 146 21.86 -6.67 12.80
C TYR A 146 21.77 -7.71 11.69
N GLN A 147 22.30 -8.90 11.97
CA GLN A 147 22.13 -10.10 11.15
C GLN A 147 21.77 -11.25 12.08
N HIS A 148 20.61 -11.86 11.84
CA HIS A 148 20.14 -12.96 12.66
C HIS A 148 21.02 -14.19 12.46
N SER A 149 21.47 -14.75 13.57
CA SER A 149 22.25 -15.99 13.64
C SER A 149 21.82 -16.86 14.82
N GLY A 150 20.64 -16.56 15.40
CA GLY A 150 20.08 -17.24 16.55
C GLY A 150 19.11 -18.36 16.16
N PRO A 151 18.40 -18.93 17.15
CA PRO A 151 17.31 -19.84 16.87
C PRO A 151 16.15 -19.10 16.20
N THR A 152 15.35 -19.83 15.42
CA THR A 152 14.08 -19.34 14.87
C THR A 152 13.25 -18.65 15.95
N PHE A 153 12.74 -17.46 15.62
CA PHE A 153 11.94 -16.65 16.52
C PHE A 153 10.51 -16.49 15.98
N CYS A 154 9.57 -16.31 16.91
CA CYS A 154 8.17 -16.05 16.64
C CYS A 154 7.84 -14.60 17.03
N GLY A 155 6.92 -14.37 17.96
CA GLY A 155 6.40 -13.02 18.19
C GLY A 155 5.10 -13.07 18.95
N TYR A 156 4.00 -12.80 18.25
CA TYR A 156 2.69 -12.67 18.87
C TYR A 156 2.24 -13.98 19.57
N THR A 157 2.33 -15.11 18.89
CA THR A 157 1.80 -16.39 19.38
C THR A 157 2.47 -16.91 20.65
N ASP A 158 3.78 -16.70 20.79
CA ASP A 158 4.57 -17.20 21.93
C ASP A 158 5.07 -16.10 22.87
N GLY A 159 4.74 -14.84 22.58
CA GLY A 159 5.18 -13.67 23.33
C GLY A 159 6.67 -13.38 23.25
N LYS A 160 7.38 -13.91 22.23
CA LYS A 160 8.84 -13.80 22.11
C LYS A 160 9.25 -13.21 20.75
N PRO A 161 8.98 -11.91 20.51
CA PRO A 161 9.49 -11.24 19.32
C PRO A 161 11.01 -11.12 19.37
N LEU A 162 11.63 -10.93 18.21
CA LEU A 162 13.04 -10.58 18.12
C LEU A 162 13.23 -9.11 18.52
N VAL A 163 14.03 -8.87 19.55
CA VAL A 163 14.39 -7.52 20.01
C VAL A 163 15.84 -7.24 19.65
N VAL A 164 16.06 -6.19 18.86
CA VAL A 164 17.39 -5.77 18.38
C VAL A 164 17.74 -4.40 18.98
N PRO A 165 18.62 -4.33 19.99
CA PRO A 165 19.10 -3.06 20.52
C PRO A 165 20.02 -2.38 19.50
N LEU A 166 19.81 -1.08 19.30
CA LEU A 166 20.55 -0.25 18.34
C LEU A 166 21.39 0.83 19.01
N ASN A 167 21.30 0.98 20.33
CA ASN A 167 22.20 1.79 21.16
C ASN A 167 22.36 3.24 20.67
N GLY A 168 21.27 3.84 20.16
CA GLY A 168 21.26 5.22 19.67
C GLY A 168 21.77 5.41 18.25
N ALA A 169 21.95 4.34 17.46
CA ALA A 169 22.26 4.45 16.04
C ALA A 169 21.22 5.33 15.33
N VAL A 170 21.69 6.29 14.53
CA VAL A 170 20.81 7.26 13.86
C VAL A 170 20.28 6.68 12.55
N ALA A 171 18.96 6.68 12.38
CA ALA A 171 18.30 6.21 11.17
C ALA A 171 17.06 7.05 10.85
N ARG A 172 16.82 7.27 9.55
CA ARG A 172 15.50 7.66 9.01
C ARG A 172 14.78 6.45 8.43
N TYR A 173 15.53 5.54 7.81
CA TYR A 173 14.99 4.33 7.20
C TYR A 173 15.48 3.10 7.95
N VAL A 174 14.56 2.19 8.23
CA VAL A 174 14.83 0.86 8.77
C VAL A 174 14.39 -0.14 7.71
N ARG A 175 15.30 -1.02 7.28
CA ARG A 175 15.03 -2.05 6.29
C ARG A 175 15.27 -3.43 6.87
N CYS A 176 14.26 -4.29 6.76
CA CYS A 176 14.34 -5.72 7.02
C CYS A 176 14.52 -6.46 5.69
N SER A 177 15.48 -7.36 5.58
CA SER A 177 15.75 -8.10 4.34
C SER A 177 16.26 -9.50 4.58
N LEU A 178 16.12 -10.38 3.58
CA LEU A 178 16.74 -11.71 3.58
C LEU A 178 17.80 -11.82 2.48
N PRO A 179 18.93 -12.50 2.74
CA PRO A 179 19.95 -12.73 1.72
C PRO A 179 19.56 -13.89 0.79
N GLY A 180 19.69 -13.69 -0.52
CA GLY A 180 19.40 -14.72 -1.51
C GLY A 180 17.91 -15.03 -1.68
N PRO A 181 17.56 -15.92 -2.62
CA PRO A 181 16.17 -16.15 -3.03
C PRO A 181 15.28 -16.59 -1.86
N ALA A 182 14.27 -15.78 -1.53
CA ALA A 182 13.37 -16.05 -0.40
C ALA A 182 12.02 -15.32 -0.53
N PHE A 183 11.09 -15.68 0.36
CA PHE A 183 9.90 -14.89 0.65
C PHE A 183 10.11 -14.18 1.98
N LEU A 184 9.84 -12.88 2.04
CA LEU A 184 9.81 -12.13 3.29
C LEU A 184 8.36 -11.81 3.67
N HIS A 185 8.03 -12.14 4.91
CA HIS A 185 6.77 -11.80 5.55
C HIS A 185 7.02 -11.71 7.05
N LEU A 186 6.52 -10.67 7.68
CA LEU A 186 6.56 -10.49 9.13
C LEU A 186 5.16 -10.06 9.58
N ASP A 187 4.85 -10.27 10.85
CA ASP A 187 3.60 -9.84 11.47
C ASP A 187 3.64 -8.32 11.64
N GLU A 188 4.63 -7.81 12.38
CA GLU A 188 4.77 -6.39 12.72
C GLU A 188 6.26 -6.04 12.96
N VAL A 189 6.64 -4.81 12.63
CA VAL A 189 7.97 -4.24 12.88
C VAL A 189 7.79 -2.90 13.61
N GLU A 190 8.22 -2.88 14.86
CA GLU A 190 8.16 -1.70 15.71
C GLU A 190 9.55 -1.07 15.85
N VAL A 191 9.61 0.26 15.87
CA VAL A 191 10.85 1.02 16.02
C VAL A 191 10.68 1.98 17.18
N TYR A 192 11.64 2.01 18.11
CA TYR A 192 11.57 2.86 19.31
C TYR A 192 12.77 3.81 19.34
N ALA A 193 12.51 5.11 19.48
CA ALA A 193 13.55 6.13 19.58
C ALA A 193 14.12 6.23 21.00
N THR A 194 15.37 6.69 21.13
CA THR A 194 16.06 6.80 22.43
C THR A 194 15.43 7.84 23.36
N ASP A 195 14.88 8.92 22.81
CA ASP A 195 14.23 10.00 23.58
C ASP A 195 12.86 9.60 24.14
N ASN A 196 12.15 8.69 23.45
CA ASN A 196 10.88 8.15 23.90
C ASN A 196 10.76 6.64 23.60
N PRO A 197 11.40 5.77 24.39
CA PRO A 197 11.50 4.34 24.13
C PRO A 197 10.19 3.56 24.37
N GLN A 198 9.09 4.26 24.71
CA GLN A 198 7.76 3.68 24.94
C GLN A 198 6.82 3.84 23.73
N VAL A 199 7.19 4.67 22.75
CA VAL A 199 6.35 4.94 21.58
C VAL A 199 6.98 4.30 20.34
N ASN A 200 6.19 3.49 19.63
CA ASN A 200 6.56 2.97 18.32
C ASN A 200 6.53 4.12 17.30
N VAL A 201 7.69 4.61 16.89
CA VAL A 201 7.82 5.71 15.92
C VAL A 201 7.59 5.26 14.46
N ALA A 202 7.56 3.95 14.19
CA ALA A 202 7.22 3.40 12.89
C ALA A 202 5.71 3.24 12.67
N LEU A 203 4.90 3.35 13.73
CA LEU A 203 3.44 3.16 13.65
C LEU A 203 2.84 4.08 12.57
N ARG A 204 2.19 3.46 11.58
CA ARG A 204 1.51 4.08 10.43
C ARG A 204 2.41 5.02 9.61
N LYS A 205 3.73 4.79 9.65
CA LYS A 205 4.67 5.50 8.78
C LYS A 205 4.65 4.93 7.36
N PRO A 206 5.04 5.72 6.35
CA PRO A 206 5.19 5.21 5.00
C PRO A 206 6.14 4.01 4.98
N ALA A 207 5.68 2.91 4.39
CA ALA A 207 6.47 1.71 4.20
C ALA A 207 6.38 1.24 2.75
N ASP A 208 7.37 0.46 2.33
CA ASP A 208 7.41 -0.16 1.01
C ASP A 208 8.14 -1.51 1.09
N GLN A 209 8.03 -2.30 0.02
CA GLN A 209 8.65 -3.62 -0.08
C GLN A 209 9.09 -3.94 -1.51
N SER A 210 9.90 -4.99 -1.66
CA SER A 210 10.50 -5.38 -2.93
C SER A 210 9.49 -5.79 -4.01
N SER A 211 8.40 -6.46 -3.62
CA SER A 211 7.40 -6.99 -4.55
C SER A 211 6.10 -7.34 -3.82
N LEU A 212 5.03 -7.61 -4.57
CA LEU A 212 3.78 -8.16 -4.04
C LEU A 212 3.73 -9.66 -4.23
N SER A 213 3.02 -10.35 -3.35
CA SER A 213 2.65 -11.76 -3.53
C SER A 213 1.14 -11.91 -3.75
N GLN A 214 0.73 -13.10 -4.17
CA GLN A 214 -0.69 -13.45 -4.21
C GLN A 214 -1.36 -13.48 -2.82
N TRP A 215 -0.58 -13.48 -1.73
CA TRP A 215 -1.04 -13.44 -0.34
C TRP A 215 -0.97 -12.03 0.27
N SER A 216 -0.53 -11.02 -0.48
CA SER A 216 -0.51 -9.62 -0.03
C SER A 216 -1.92 -9.13 0.31
N ARG A 217 -2.07 -8.39 1.40
CA ARG A 217 -3.35 -7.85 1.89
C ARG A 217 -3.14 -6.40 2.35
N PRO A 218 -4.16 -5.53 2.24
CA PRO A 218 -4.02 -4.17 2.75
C PRO A 218 -3.77 -4.19 4.26
N ALA A 219 -3.00 -3.22 4.73
CA ALA A 219 -2.88 -2.91 6.15
C ALA A 219 -4.26 -2.76 6.81
N HIS A 220 -4.34 -3.07 8.11
CA HIS A 220 -5.55 -2.84 8.88
C HIS A 220 -5.80 -1.33 8.96
N GLN A 221 -6.81 -0.87 8.25
CA GLN A 221 -7.28 0.50 8.38
C GLN A 221 -8.25 0.57 9.56
N ASP A 222 -8.19 1.67 10.33
CA ASP A 222 -9.39 2.14 11.02
C ASP A 222 -10.39 2.38 9.88
N GLN A 223 -11.41 1.51 9.74
CA GLN A 223 -12.27 1.45 8.55
C GLN A 223 -12.58 2.86 8.03
N PRO A 224 -12.06 3.28 6.86
CA PRO A 224 -12.67 4.37 6.15
C PRO A 224 -14.07 3.88 5.80
N GLU A 225 -15.07 4.75 5.90
CA GLU A 225 -16.42 4.48 5.42
C GLU A 225 -16.40 4.33 3.88
N ASP A 226 -15.79 3.27 3.36
CA ASP A 226 -16.29 2.59 2.17
C ASP A 226 -17.71 2.25 2.53
N LEU A 227 -18.69 3.00 2.00
CA LEU A 227 -20.12 2.87 2.30
C LEU A 227 -20.44 1.39 2.53
N PRO A 228 -20.55 0.94 3.80
CA PRO A 228 -20.57 -0.48 4.07
C PRO A 228 -21.76 -1.04 3.30
N LEU A 229 -21.65 -2.27 2.79
CA LEU A 229 -22.74 -2.89 2.02
C LEU A 229 -24.11 -2.74 2.73
N GLN A 230 -24.09 -2.67 4.06
CA GLN A 230 -25.24 -2.35 4.90
C GLN A 230 -25.86 -0.98 4.65
N ASP A 231 -25.07 0.07 4.48
CA ASP A 231 -25.53 1.43 4.15
C ASP A 231 -26.06 1.49 2.71
N LEU A 232 -25.43 0.78 1.77
CA LEU A 232 -25.94 0.63 0.41
C LEU A 232 -27.32 -0.07 0.41
N ILE A 233 -27.46 -1.14 1.19
CA ILE A 233 -28.73 -1.87 1.37
C ILE A 233 -29.76 -1.00 2.07
N ALA A 234 -29.37 -0.24 3.10
CA ALA A 234 -30.27 0.64 3.84
C ALA A 234 -30.78 1.80 2.97
N ARG A 235 -29.91 2.37 2.12
CA ARG A 235 -30.30 3.37 1.12
C ARG A 235 -31.27 2.80 0.11
N GLY A 236 -30.98 1.62 -0.47
CA GLY A 236 -31.87 0.95 -1.39
C GLY A 236 -33.25 0.64 -0.78
N ARG A 237 -33.29 0.16 0.47
CA ARG A 237 -34.54 -0.11 1.20
C ARG A 237 -35.40 1.13 1.41
N LYS A 238 -34.80 2.30 1.68
CA LYS A 238 -35.54 3.56 1.87
C LYS A 238 -36.19 4.07 0.58
N LEU A 239 -35.69 3.68 -0.59
CA LEU A 239 -36.22 4.09 -1.89
C LEU A 239 -37.41 3.23 -2.35
N VAL A 240 -37.58 2.02 -1.80
CA VAL A 240 -38.63 1.05 -2.18
C VAL A 240 -39.68 0.79 -1.10
N ALA A 241 -39.49 1.33 0.11
CA ALA A 241 -40.49 1.35 1.19
C ALA A 241 -41.62 2.33 0.86
#